data_AF-A0A3N5VUA4-F1
#
_entry.id   AF-A0A3N5VUA4-F1
#
_cell.length_a   1.000
_cell.length_b   1.000
_cell.length_c   1.000
_cell.angle_alpha   90.00
_cell.angle_beta   90.00
_cell.angle_gamma   90.00
#
_symmetry.space_group_name_H-M   'P 1'
#
loop_
_entity.id
_entity.type
_entity.pdbx_description
1 polymer ?
#
loop_
_entity_poly.entity_id
_entity_poly.type
_entity_poly.pdbx_seq_one_letter_code
_entity_poly.pdbx_strand_id
1 'polypeptide(L)'
;MGAPSKVIERNRTDIKGLEEDLARTESDLEAIRKKFADLIVASEEDLAIEVMKAETPLRIAASTNSFVMDGWLPTAKVEALQASLNSLCCGLAFVETLPKEEGDEPPVLLKNPTPVKPFEFFMQLVRPPKYKEVDPSPLMAVFFPIFFGIMVGDVGYGLVIMALSLLVKARSKAKWLQSLANIMLISSVPTILFGLFFGEFFGDLGEHMHLMHPVELFGVTWNRMEAVIPMLILVIIIGALHVFLGLGIGLYNAYTVRSRKHMIEKIGTAAVLIGLGLCLAGAAAFAPGLALWAGLALLLVAIPMVFYGGGTSGVIELVSAVGNIMSYARLMAIGMASVVLAIVANQFAGAIGVAVIGIAAALLLHALNVVLGMFSPSIHALRLHMVEFFSKFYHGGGLLYKPFRKSEKES
;
A
#
# COMPACT_ATOMS: atom_id res chain seq x y z
N MET A 1 8.05 -62.76 -25.66
CA MET A 1 8.13 -61.54 -24.82
C MET A 1 9.59 -61.12 -24.78
N GLY A 2 9.94 -59.95 -25.32
CA GLY A 2 11.35 -59.51 -25.40
C GLY A 2 11.97 -59.31 -24.01
N ALA A 3 13.26 -59.65 -23.88
CA ALA A 3 14.00 -59.51 -22.62
C ALA A 3 13.92 -58.06 -22.08
N PRO A 4 13.67 -57.85 -20.77
CA PRO A 4 13.51 -56.52 -20.17
C PRO A 4 14.65 -55.54 -20.48
N SER A 5 15.88 -56.04 -20.62
CA SER A 5 17.07 -55.26 -20.96
C SER A 5 16.97 -54.57 -22.34
N LYS A 6 16.42 -55.25 -23.36
CA LYS A 6 16.25 -54.68 -24.71
C LYS A 6 15.18 -53.59 -24.75
N VAL A 7 14.16 -53.69 -23.90
CA VAL A 7 13.11 -52.65 -23.79
C VAL A 7 13.66 -51.40 -23.11
N ILE A 8 14.48 -51.58 -22.07
CA ILE A 8 15.15 -50.46 -21.37
C ILE A 8 16.13 -49.72 -22.31
N GLU A 9 16.89 -50.45 -23.11
CA GLU A 9 17.84 -49.86 -24.07
C GLU A 9 17.14 -49.10 -25.21
N ARG A 10 16.03 -49.66 -25.73
CA ARG A 10 15.18 -48.98 -26.71
C ARG A 10 14.60 -47.69 -26.12
N ASN A 11 13.99 -47.77 -24.93
CA ASN A 11 13.42 -46.60 -24.28
C ASN A 11 14.48 -45.52 -23.96
N ARG A 12 15.72 -45.89 -23.62
CA ARG A 12 16.82 -44.92 -23.46
C ARG A 12 17.19 -44.21 -24.76
N THR A 13 17.21 -44.96 -25.86
CA THR A 13 17.49 -44.41 -27.19
C THR A 13 16.36 -43.46 -27.62
N ASP A 14 15.11 -43.87 -27.38
CA ASP A 14 13.93 -43.05 -27.69
C ASP A 14 13.89 -41.77 -26.83
N ILE A 15 14.20 -41.86 -25.53
CA ILE A 15 14.32 -40.67 -24.65
C ILE A 15 15.40 -39.72 -25.17
N LYS A 16 16.56 -40.24 -25.56
CA LYS A 16 17.65 -39.42 -26.08
C LYS A 16 17.28 -38.74 -27.40
N GLY A 17 16.58 -39.45 -28.30
CA GLY A 17 16.06 -38.87 -29.54
C GLY A 17 15.03 -37.77 -29.27
N LEU A 18 14.12 -37.98 -28.32
CA LEU A 18 13.14 -36.97 -27.89
C LEU A 18 13.80 -35.74 -27.24
N GLU A 19 14.87 -35.92 -26.46
CA GLU A 19 15.65 -34.81 -25.89
C GLU A 19 16.34 -33.98 -26.98
N GLU A 20 16.89 -34.62 -28.01
CA GLU A 20 17.51 -33.95 -29.16
C GLU A 20 16.46 -33.18 -30.00
N ASP A 21 15.29 -33.79 -30.24
CA ASP A 21 14.18 -33.14 -30.94
C ASP A 21 13.59 -31.97 -30.13
N LEU A 22 13.50 -32.09 -28.80
CA LEU A 22 13.08 -31.00 -27.92
C LEU A 22 14.05 -29.82 -28.00
N ALA A 23 15.36 -30.08 -27.88
CA ALA A 23 16.38 -29.05 -27.97
C ALA A 23 16.39 -28.34 -29.33
N ARG A 24 16.17 -29.11 -30.41
CA ARG A 24 16.03 -28.54 -31.76
C ARG A 24 14.79 -27.64 -31.87
N THR A 25 13.65 -28.12 -31.37
CA THR A 25 12.39 -27.36 -31.40
C THR A 25 12.49 -26.07 -30.58
N GLU A 26 13.13 -26.12 -29.39
CA GLU A 26 13.39 -24.92 -28.58
C GLU A 26 14.27 -23.91 -29.30
N SER A 27 15.33 -24.38 -29.97
CA SER A 27 16.20 -23.52 -30.79
C SER A 27 15.46 -22.87 -31.96
N ASP A 28 14.62 -23.63 -32.66
CA ASP A 28 13.80 -23.10 -33.76
C ASP A 28 12.79 -22.07 -33.26
N LEU A 29 12.18 -22.30 -32.09
CA LEU A 29 11.25 -21.38 -31.43
C LEU A 29 11.96 -20.08 -31.00
N GLU A 30 13.15 -20.18 -30.42
CA GLU A 30 14.00 -19.05 -30.04
C GLU A 30 14.40 -18.21 -31.27
N ALA A 31 14.73 -18.86 -32.39
CA ALA A 31 15.07 -18.21 -33.65
C ALA A 31 13.87 -17.46 -34.26
N ILE A 32 12.69 -18.09 -34.28
CA ILE A 32 11.44 -17.46 -34.73
C ILE A 32 11.09 -16.27 -33.83
N ARG A 33 11.19 -16.44 -32.50
CA ARG A 33 10.94 -15.37 -31.53
C ARG A 33 11.86 -14.19 -31.77
N LYS A 34 13.17 -14.39 -31.89
CA LYS A 34 14.12 -13.29 -32.16
C LYS A 34 13.85 -12.58 -33.48
N LYS A 35 13.43 -13.33 -34.50
CA LYS A 35 13.15 -12.76 -35.82
C LYS A 35 11.89 -11.91 -35.86
N PHE A 36 10.84 -12.31 -35.12
CA PHE A 36 9.51 -11.71 -35.26
C PHE A 36 9.00 -10.96 -34.03
N ALA A 37 9.63 -11.05 -32.85
CA ALA A 37 9.15 -10.39 -31.64
C ALA A 37 8.98 -8.87 -31.84
N ASP A 38 10.01 -8.21 -32.36
CA ASP A 38 9.97 -6.75 -32.57
C ASP A 38 8.92 -6.36 -33.62
N LEU A 39 8.80 -7.17 -34.69
CA LEU A 39 7.80 -6.93 -35.74
C LEU A 39 6.37 -7.10 -35.21
N ILE A 40 6.11 -8.14 -34.41
CA ILE A 40 4.78 -8.41 -33.85
C ILE A 40 4.40 -7.30 -32.88
N VAL A 41 5.32 -6.88 -32.00
CA VAL A 41 5.06 -5.78 -31.05
C VAL A 41 4.78 -4.48 -31.81
N ALA A 42 5.61 -4.13 -32.80
CA ALA A 42 5.40 -2.93 -33.60
C ALA A 42 4.08 -2.99 -34.40
N SER A 43 3.76 -4.13 -35.01
CA SER A 43 2.53 -4.31 -35.77
C SER A 43 1.30 -4.21 -34.87
N GLU A 44 1.34 -4.80 -33.67
CA GLU A 44 0.26 -4.69 -32.68
C GLU A 44 0.04 -3.24 -32.25
N GLU A 45 1.11 -2.47 -32.03
CA GLU A 45 1.01 -1.04 -31.71
C GLU A 45 0.37 -0.24 -32.84
N ASP A 46 0.81 -0.44 -34.09
CA ASP A 46 0.25 0.26 -35.25
C ASP A 46 -1.22 -0.09 -35.49
N LEU A 47 -1.59 -1.38 -35.41
CA LEU A 47 -2.97 -1.84 -35.50
C LEU A 47 -3.84 -1.26 -34.37
N ALA A 48 -3.32 -1.18 -33.14
CA ALA A 48 -4.05 -0.59 -32.02
C ALA A 48 -4.34 0.91 -32.25
N ILE A 49 -3.41 1.63 -32.87
CA ILE A 49 -3.60 3.04 -33.24
C ILE A 49 -4.62 3.17 -34.37
N GLU A 50 -4.56 2.30 -35.36
CA GLU A 50 -5.50 2.30 -36.49
C GLU A 50 -6.94 2.01 -36.03
N VAL A 51 -7.12 1.01 -35.15
CA VAL A 51 -8.41 0.73 -34.50
C VAL A 51 -8.89 1.95 -33.72
N MET A 52 -8.03 2.57 -32.92
CA MET A 52 -8.40 3.76 -32.14
C MET A 52 -8.84 4.93 -33.03
N LYS A 53 -8.15 5.15 -34.17
CA LYS A 53 -8.53 6.15 -35.17
C LYS A 53 -9.88 5.83 -35.81
N ALA A 54 -10.14 4.56 -36.13
CA ALA A 54 -11.39 4.11 -36.72
C ALA A 54 -12.58 4.21 -35.74
N GLU A 55 -12.34 4.02 -34.44
CA GLU A 55 -13.37 4.16 -33.39
C GLU A 55 -13.67 5.62 -33.04
N THR A 56 -12.71 6.53 -33.23
CA THR A 56 -12.86 7.94 -32.81
C THR A 56 -14.09 8.63 -33.43
N PRO A 57 -14.38 8.50 -34.75
CA PRO A 57 -15.60 9.01 -35.36
C PRO A 57 -16.91 8.54 -34.74
N LEU A 58 -16.93 7.35 -34.11
CA LEU A 58 -18.12 6.83 -33.42
C LEU A 58 -18.38 7.52 -32.08
N ARG A 59 -17.39 8.25 -31.56
CA ARG A 59 -17.41 8.87 -30.22
C ARG A 59 -17.52 10.39 -30.30
N ILE A 60 -17.53 10.96 -31.49
CA ILE A 60 -17.60 12.41 -31.74
C ILE A 60 -18.79 12.73 -32.64
N ALA A 61 -19.37 13.90 -32.48
CA ALA A 61 -20.41 14.38 -33.38
C ALA A 61 -19.74 14.93 -34.65
N ALA A 62 -19.86 14.21 -35.76
CA ALA A 62 -19.24 14.58 -37.03
C ALA A 62 -20.29 14.94 -38.10
N SER A 63 -20.00 15.98 -38.87
CA SER A 63 -20.69 16.36 -40.11
C SER A 63 -19.71 16.31 -41.29
N THR A 64 -20.17 16.64 -42.51
CA THR A 64 -19.32 16.65 -43.71
C THR A 64 -18.14 17.63 -43.60
N ASN A 65 -18.32 18.75 -42.89
CA ASN A 65 -17.37 19.86 -42.88
C ASN A 65 -16.88 20.25 -41.47
N SER A 66 -17.44 19.66 -40.42
CA SER A 66 -17.09 19.99 -39.03
C SER A 66 -17.24 18.77 -38.13
N PHE A 67 -16.50 18.75 -37.03
CA PHE A 67 -16.69 17.79 -35.95
C PHE A 67 -16.68 18.52 -34.61
N VAL A 68 -17.41 17.99 -33.65
CA VAL A 68 -17.46 18.48 -32.27
C VAL A 68 -17.06 17.33 -31.35
N MET A 69 -16.15 17.62 -30.43
CA MET A 69 -15.67 16.70 -29.43
C MET A 69 -15.72 17.38 -28.06
N ASP A 70 -16.34 16.71 -27.11
CA ASP A 70 -16.32 17.06 -25.70
C ASP A 70 -15.41 16.10 -24.93
N GLY A 71 -14.88 16.58 -23.81
CA GLY A 71 -13.98 15.77 -23.01
C GLY A 71 -13.38 16.52 -21.85
N TRP A 72 -12.92 15.76 -20.86
CA TRP A 72 -12.29 16.30 -19.68
C TRP A 72 -10.81 16.57 -19.94
N LEU A 73 -10.34 17.76 -19.56
CA LEU A 73 -8.93 18.13 -19.60
C LEU A 73 -8.55 18.82 -18.29
N PRO A 74 -7.37 18.51 -17.71
CA PRO A 74 -6.87 19.28 -16.59
C PRO A 74 -6.72 20.76 -16.98
N THR A 75 -7.20 21.67 -16.14
CA THR A 75 -7.20 23.12 -16.41
C THR A 75 -5.82 23.65 -16.83
N ALA A 76 -4.74 23.12 -16.23
CA ALA A 76 -3.36 23.49 -16.56
C ALA A 76 -2.91 23.11 -17.99
N LYS A 77 -3.65 22.26 -18.71
CA LYS A 77 -3.31 21.82 -20.07
C LYS A 77 -4.16 22.50 -21.16
N VAL A 78 -5.15 23.32 -20.79
CA VAL A 78 -6.07 23.97 -21.74
C VAL A 78 -5.31 24.87 -22.71
N GLU A 79 -4.43 25.73 -22.20
CA GLU A 79 -3.64 26.66 -23.03
C GLU A 79 -2.70 25.91 -23.99
N ALA A 80 -2.03 24.87 -23.50
CA ALA A 80 -1.13 24.05 -24.30
C ALA A 80 -1.88 23.32 -25.43
N LEU A 81 -3.10 22.84 -25.16
CA LEU A 81 -3.95 22.22 -26.17
C LEU A 81 -4.40 23.25 -27.21
N GLN A 82 -4.88 24.41 -26.80
CA GLN A 82 -5.30 25.49 -27.71
C GLN A 82 -4.16 25.91 -28.65
N ALA A 83 -2.95 26.10 -28.10
CA ALA A 83 -1.78 26.44 -28.90
C ALA A 83 -1.44 25.35 -29.93
N SER A 84 -1.49 24.09 -29.51
CA SER A 84 -1.22 22.94 -30.40
C SER A 84 -2.27 22.82 -31.51
N LEU A 85 -3.56 22.96 -31.18
CA LEU A 85 -4.65 22.91 -32.16
C LEU A 85 -4.61 24.09 -33.14
N ASN A 86 -4.28 25.30 -32.67
CA ASN A 86 -4.13 26.46 -33.55
C ASN A 86 -3.00 26.24 -34.57
N SER A 87 -1.89 25.64 -34.15
CA SER A 87 -0.77 25.33 -35.05
C SER A 87 -1.09 24.23 -36.07
N LEU A 88 -1.83 23.20 -35.67
CA LEU A 88 -2.18 22.06 -36.53
C LEU A 88 -3.32 22.38 -37.50
N CYS A 89 -4.31 23.14 -37.04
CA CYS A 89 -5.53 23.43 -37.79
C CYS A 89 -5.54 24.84 -38.40
N CYS A 90 -4.40 25.53 -38.46
CA CYS A 90 -4.28 26.89 -39.02
C CYS A 90 -5.31 27.88 -38.44
N GLY A 91 -5.65 27.75 -37.15
CA GLY A 91 -6.63 28.62 -36.46
C GLY A 91 -8.11 28.30 -36.71
N LEU A 92 -8.45 27.21 -37.40
CA LEU A 92 -9.84 26.77 -37.61
C LEU A 92 -10.43 26.00 -36.40
N ALA A 93 -9.62 25.70 -35.39
CA ALA A 93 -10.04 24.97 -34.19
C ALA A 93 -10.44 25.93 -33.07
N PHE A 94 -11.69 25.83 -32.63
CA PHE A 94 -12.21 26.56 -31.48
C PHE A 94 -12.27 25.63 -30.27
N VAL A 95 -11.69 26.04 -29.13
CA VAL A 95 -11.85 25.34 -27.85
C VAL A 95 -12.64 26.24 -26.92
N GLU A 96 -13.76 25.72 -26.41
CA GLU A 96 -14.59 26.38 -25.42
C GLU A 96 -14.55 25.56 -24.12
N THR A 97 -14.44 26.24 -22.98
CA THR A 97 -14.51 25.57 -21.67
C THR A 97 -15.94 25.62 -21.18
N LEU A 98 -16.60 24.47 -21.15
CA LEU A 98 -17.96 24.35 -20.65
C LEU A 98 -17.99 24.40 -19.10
N PRO A 99 -18.93 25.12 -18.48
CA PRO A 99 -19.13 25.05 -17.04
C PRO A 99 -19.61 23.64 -16.66
N LYS A 100 -19.23 23.19 -15.47
CA LYS A 100 -19.68 21.89 -14.94
C LYS A 100 -21.19 21.90 -14.72
N GLU A 101 -21.91 20.92 -15.28
CA GLU A 101 -23.33 20.74 -15.05
C GLU A 101 -23.63 19.91 -13.79
N GLU A 102 -24.85 20.03 -13.29
CA GLU A 102 -25.33 19.29 -12.12
C GLU A 102 -25.61 17.83 -12.52
N GLY A 103 -24.63 16.95 -12.24
CA GLY A 103 -24.67 15.54 -12.67
C GLY A 103 -23.35 15.07 -13.27
N ASP A 104 -22.48 16.00 -13.69
CA ASP A 104 -21.18 15.67 -14.22
C ASP A 104 -20.26 15.05 -13.16
N GLU A 105 -19.73 13.87 -13.49
CA GLU A 105 -18.69 13.18 -12.72
C GLU A 105 -17.33 13.36 -13.40
N PRO A 106 -16.63 14.48 -13.14
CA PRO A 106 -15.32 14.70 -13.73
C PRO A 106 -14.34 13.61 -13.30
N PRO A 107 -13.50 13.10 -14.21
CA PRO A 107 -12.50 12.11 -13.89
C PRO A 107 -11.40 12.71 -13.01
N VAL A 108 -10.80 11.85 -12.20
CA VAL A 108 -9.79 12.22 -11.21
C VAL A 108 -8.40 11.93 -11.74
N LEU A 109 -7.57 12.97 -11.74
CA LEU A 109 -6.14 12.89 -12.02
C LEU A 109 -5.37 13.05 -10.71
N LEU A 110 -4.66 11.99 -10.30
CA LEU A 110 -3.74 12.06 -9.16
C LEU A 110 -2.44 12.74 -9.59
N LYS A 111 -1.98 13.69 -8.78
CA LYS A 111 -0.71 14.40 -8.99
C LYS A 111 0.12 14.33 -7.71
N ASN A 112 0.77 13.19 -7.49
CA ASN A 112 1.61 12.99 -6.32
C ASN A 112 3.08 13.34 -6.58
N PRO A 113 3.80 13.87 -5.57
CA PRO A 113 5.24 14.09 -5.67
C PRO A 113 6.01 12.77 -5.73
N THR A 114 7.28 12.83 -6.13
CA THR A 114 8.10 11.63 -6.39
C THR A 114 8.21 10.64 -5.22
N PRO A 115 8.25 11.04 -3.93
CA PRO A 115 8.30 10.07 -2.82
C PRO A 115 6.94 9.39 -2.57
N VAL A 116 5.84 10.05 -2.93
CA VAL A 116 4.47 9.55 -2.71
C VAL A 116 3.99 8.70 -3.87
N LYS A 117 4.48 8.97 -5.09
CA LYS A 117 4.07 8.29 -6.33
C LYS A 117 4.09 6.75 -6.26
N PRO A 118 5.08 6.07 -5.64
CA PRO A 118 5.05 4.61 -5.51
C PRO A 118 3.83 4.08 -4.76
N PHE A 119 3.30 4.85 -3.79
CA PHE A 119 2.13 4.45 -2.98
C PHE A 119 0.81 4.53 -3.75
N GLU A 120 0.77 5.18 -4.92
CA GLU A 120 -0.38 5.09 -5.85
C GLU A 120 -0.64 3.65 -6.30
N PHE A 121 0.37 2.76 -6.25
CA PHE A 121 0.19 1.34 -6.52
C PHE A 121 -0.88 0.72 -5.60
N PHE A 122 -0.90 1.07 -4.32
CA PHE A 122 -1.90 0.57 -3.39
C PHE A 122 -3.29 1.15 -3.67
N MET A 123 -3.38 2.34 -4.26
CA MET A 123 -4.64 2.91 -4.68
C MET A 123 -5.32 2.15 -5.82
N GLN A 124 -4.59 1.29 -6.53
CA GLN A 124 -5.17 0.40 -7.54
C GLN A 124 -5.96 -0.76 -6.92
N LEU A 125 -5.73 -1.06 -5.64
CA LEU A 125 -6.44 -2.11 -4.89
C LEU A 125 -7.80 -1.64 -4.37
N VAL A 126 -8.05 -0.32 -4.42
CA VAL A 126 -9.31 0.28 -3.99
C VAL A 126 -9.97 1.02 -5.14
N ARG A 127 -11.26 1.33 -4.96
CA ARG A 127 -11.97 2.17 -5.92
C ARG A 127 -11.33 3.56 -5.96
N PRO A 128 -11.22 4.23 -7.12
CA PRO A 128 -10.64 5.56 -7.20
C PRO A 128 -11.40 6.59 -6.36
N PRO A 129 -10.72 7.66 -5.88
CA PRO A 129 -11.36 8.70 -5.08
C PRO A 129 -12.38 9.47 -5.91
N LYS A 130 -13.39 10.05 -5.26
CA LYS A 130 -14.25 11.04 -5.92
C LYS A 130 -13.51 12.36 -6.09
N TYR A 131 -13.97 13.19 -7.05
CA TYR A 131 -13.30 14.43 -7.42
C TYR A 131 -13.06 15.43 -6.27
N LYS A 132 -13.90 15.44 -5.23
CA LYS A 132 -13.77 16.32 -4.05
C LYS A 132 -13.29 15.58 -2.79
N GLU A 133 -12.89 14.33 -2.91
CA GLU A 133 -12.32 13.57 -1.79
C GLU A 133 -10.82 13.80 -1.71
N VAL A 134 -10.30 13.83 -0.48
CA VAL A 134 -8.85 13.86 -0.24
C VAL A 134 -8.19 12.56 -0.71
N ASP A 135 -7.12 12.68 -1.49
CA ASP A 135 -6.25 11.56 -1.87
C ASP A 135 -5.54 11.01 -0.62
N PRO A 136 -5.70 9.73 -0.27
CA PRO A 136 -5.01 9.14 0.87
C PRO A 136 -3.55 8.76 0.61
N SER A 137 -3.08 8.76 -0.64
CA SER A 137 -1.71 8.34 -1.01
C SER A 137 -0.60 9.07 -0.25
N PRO A 138 -0.64 10.40 -0.05
CA PRO A 138 0.36 11.11 0.74
C PRO A 138 0.44 10.64 2.19
N LEU A 139 -0.71 10.29 2.79
CA LEU A 139 -0.77 9.82 4.17
C LEU A 139 -0.26 8.38 4.27
N MET A 140 -0.60 7.53 3.31
CA MET A 140 0.02 6.21 3.19
C MET A 140 1.54 6.31 3.11
N ALA A 141 2.07 7.25 2.31
CA ALA A 141 3.51 7.41 2.15
C ALA A 141 4.24 7.77 3.46
N VAL A 142 3.52 8.31 4.45
CA VAL A 142 4.06 8.62 5.78
C VAL A 142 3.83 7.47 6.76
N PHE A 143 2.58 7.02 6.92
CA PHE A 143 2.22 6.05 7.97
C PHE A 143 2.57 4.61 7.61
N PHE A 144 2.53 4.23 6.32
CA PHE A 144 2.88 2.86 5.91
C PHE A 144 4.34 2.51 6.24
N PRO A 145 5.35 3.31 5.88
CA PRO A 145 6.73 3.06 6.29
C PRO A 145 6.91 2.99 7.81
N ILE A 146 6.20 3.83 8.57
CA ILE A 146 6.27 3.84 10.05
C ILE A 146 5.69 2.55 10.62
N PHE A 147 4.50 2.12 10.20
CA PHE A 147 3.88 0.89 10.69
C PHE A 147 4.69 -0.35 10.31
N PHE A 148 5.22 -0.37 9.08
CA PHE A 148 6.13 -1.41 8.64
C PHE A 148 7.40 -1.43 9.49
N GLY A 149 7.96 -0.26 9.78
CA GLY A 149 9.14 -0.08 10.63
C GLY A 149 8.93 -0.60 12.05
N ILE A 150 7.80 -0.28 12.68
CA ILE A 150 7.45 -0.78 14.03
C ILE A 150 7.28 -2.30 14.04
N MET A 151 6.67 -2.86 12.98
CA MET A 151 6.42 -4.30 12.87
C MET A 151 7.69 -5.11 12.61
N VAL A 152 8.57 -4.68 11.70
CA VAL A 152 9.83 -5.42 11.47
C VAL A 152 10.86 -5.06 12.53
N GLY A 153 11.15 -3.76 12.68
CA GLY A 153 12.00 -3.19 13.73
C GLY A 153 13.28 -3.97 14.00
N ASP A 154 14.08 -4.26 12.98
CA ASP A 154 15.35 -4.98 13.14
C ASP A 154 16.34 -4.42 12.11
N VAL A 155 17.55 -4.07 12.57
CA VAL A 155 18.57 -3.44 11.71
C VAL A 155 19.06 -4.41 10.64
N GLY A 156 19.28 -5.68 10.98
CA GLY A 156 19.75 -6.71 10.07
C GLY A 156 18.74 -6.97 8.95
N TYR A 157 17.48 -7.21 9.32
CA TYR A 157 16.42 -7.42 8.32
C TYR A 157 16.16 -6.16 7.50
N GLY A 158 16.21 -4.97 8.11
CA GLY A 158 16.08 -3.69 7.39
C GLY A 158 17.16 -3.51 6.31
N LEU A 159 18.41 -3.85 6.61
CA LEU A 159 19.51 -3.80 5.62
C LEU A 159 19.32 -4.82 4.50
N VAL A 160 18.87 -6.04 4.81
CA VAL A 160 18.57 -7.07 3.80
C VAL A 160 17.43 -6.62 2.87
N ILE A 161 16.35 -6.08 3.43
CA ILE A 161 15.21 -5.55 2.65
C ILE A 161 15.66 -4.38 1.77
N MET A 162 16.50 -3.49 2.30
CA MET A 162 17.07 -2.37 1.53
C MET A 162 17.90 -2.87 0.35
N ALA A 163 18.79 -3.84 0.57
CA ALA A 163 19.63 -4.42 -0.46
C ALA A 163 18.80 -5.13 -1.55
N LEU A 164 17.80 -5.93 -1.15
CA LEU A 164 16.89 -6.61 -2.07
C LEU A 164 16.08 -5.61 -2.90
N SER A 165 15.61 -4.53 -2.29
CA SER A 165 14.84 -3.48 -2.97
C SER A 165 15.69 -2.76 -4.02
N LEU A 166 16.95 -2.45 -3.72
CA LEU A 166 17.89 -1.86 -4.67
C LEU A 166 18.21 -2.83 -5.82
N LEU A 167 18.41 -4.12 -5.52
CA LEU A 167 18.66 -5.15 -6.53
C LEU A 167 17.48 -5.28 -7.51
N VAL A 168 16.25 -5.34 -6.99
CA VAL A 168 15.03 -5.42 -7.80
C VAL A 168 14.88 -4.17 -8.66
N LYS A 169 15.13 -2.99 -8.10
CA LYS A 169 15.09 -1.72 -8.84
C LYS A 169 16.13 -1.66 -9.96
N ALA A 170 17.31 -2.25 -9.78
CA ALA A 170 18.36 -2.30 -10.79
C ALA A 170 18.12 -3.35 -11.88
N ARG A 171 17.47 -4.48 -11.56
CA ARG A 171 17.30 -5.62 -12.47
C ARG A 171 15.95 -5.66 -13.19
N SER A 172 14.91 -5.07 -12.61
CA SER A 172 13.55 -5.15 -13.16
C SER A 172 13.16 -3.91 -13.94
N LYS A 173 12.61 -4.13 -15.14
CA LYS A 173 11.94 -3.10 -15.95
C LYS A 173 10.44 -2.97 -15.65
N ALA A 174 9.85 -3.98 -14.99
CA ALA A 174 8.41 -4.01 -14.72
C ALA A 174 8.01 -2.91 -13.73
N LYS A 175 7.13 -1.99 -14.14
CA LYS A 175 6.77 -0.81 -13.33
C LYS A 175 6.11 -1.15 -11.98
N TRP A 176 5.32 -2.23 -11.93
CA TRP A 176 4.71 -2.69 -10.66
C TRP A 176 5.78 -3.13 -9.66
N LEU A 177 6.82 -3.83 -10.14
CA LEU A 177 7.89 -4.34 -9.30
C LEU A 177 8.83 -3.22 -8.85
N GLN A 178 9.07 -2.22 -9.72
CA GLN A 178 9.78 -1.00 -9.35
C GLN A 178 9.01 -0.18 -8.30
N SER A 179 7.68 -0.10 -8.40
CA SER A 179 6.85 0.59 -7.42
C SER A 179 6.94 -0.09 -6.06
N LEU A 180 6.79 -1.42 -6.02
CA LEU A 180 6.94 -2.22 -4.80
C LEU A 180 8.36 -2.09 -4.20
N ALA A 181 9.40 -2.14 -5.03
CA ALA A 181 10.78 -1.97 -4.57
C ALA A 181 11.03 -0.56 -3.99
N ASN A 182 10.46 0.49 -4.58
CA ASN A 182 10.58 1.84 -4.02
C ASN A 182 9.84 1.95 -2.68
N ILE A 183 8.66 1.32 -2.54
CA ILE A 183 7.94 1.29 -1.25
C ILE A 183 8.78 0.57 -0.19
N MET A 184 9.31 -0.61 -0.50
CA MET A 184 10.16 -1.38 0.43
C MET A 184 11.45 -0.63 0.80
N LEU A 185 12.05 0.08 -0.16
CA LEU A 185 13.23 0.92 0.08
C LEU A 185 12.92 2.10 1.03
N ILE A 186 11.76 2.73 0.88
CA ILE A 186 11.33 3.80 1.79
C ILE A 186 11.04 3.21 3.17
N SER A 187 10.40 2.04 3.23
CA SER A 187 10.06 1.35 4.48
C SER A 187 11.27 0.78 5.23
N SER A 188 12.35 0.42 4.54
CA SER A 188 13.56 -0.09 5.20
C SER A 188 14.24 0.94 6.08
N VAL A 189 14.09 2.24 5.77
CA VAL A 189 14.69 3.32 6.56
C VAL A 189 14.07 3.40 7.97
N PRO A 190 12.73 3.49 8.15
CA PRO A 190 12.11 3.34 9.46
C PRO A 190 12.40 2.00 10.12
N THR A 191 12.46 0.88 9.39
CA THR A 191 12.80 -0.43 9.97
C THR A 191 14.17 -0.42 10.64
N ILE A 192 15.18 0.17 9.99
CA ILE A 192 16.52 0.30 10.57
C ILE A 192 16.49 1.25 11.77
N LEU A 193 15.78 2.38 11.67
CA LEU A 193 15.67 3.35 12.76
C LEU A 193 15.00 2.74 14.01
N PHE A 194 13.90 2.01 13.83
CA PHE A 194 13.23 1.32 14.93
C PHE A 194 14.03 0.12 15.44
N GLY A 195 14.76 -0.59 14.56
CA GLY A 195 15.70 -1.63 14.99
C GLY A 195 16.81 -1.08 15.88
N LEU A 196 17.35 0.10 15.57
CA LEU A 196 18.31 0.79 16.43
C LEU A 196 17.67 1.24 17.76
N PHE A 197 16.40 1.69 17.72
CA PHE A 197 15.66 2.08 18.91
C PHE A 197 15.40 0.90 19.85
N PHE A 198 15.01 -0.26 19.31
CA PHE A 198 14.81 -1.49 20.07
C PHE A 198 16.11 -2.21 20.42
N GLY A 199 17.22 -1.89 19.74
CA GLY A 199 18.53 -2.52 19.93
C GLY A 199 18.67 -3.89 19.26
N GLU A 200 17.89 -4.17 18.21
CA GLU A 200 17.79 -5.51 17.62
C GLU A 200 18.50 -5.61 16.27
N PHE A 201 19.28 -6.69 16.12
CA PHE A 201 20.00 -7.03 14.90
C PHE A 201 20.01 -8.53 14.73
N PHE A 202 19.29 -9.02 13.71
CA PHE A 202 18.98 -10.44 13.57
C PHE A 202 18.44 -11.03 14.89
N GLY A 203 17.55 -10.31 15.57
CA GLY A 203 17.11 -10.62 16.93
C GLY A 203 18.08 -10.10 18.00
N ASP A 204 18.50 -11.00 18.90
CA ASP A 204 19.38 -10.74 20.05
C ASP A 204 20.89 -10.82 19.73
N LEU A 205 21.25 -11.10 18.48
CA LEU A 205 22.66 -11.25 18.07
C LEU A 205 23.48 -9.97 18.31
N GLY A 206 22.87 -8.79 18.12
CA GLY A 206 23.49 -7.50 18.38
C GLY A 206 23.86 -7.28 19.86
N GLU A 207 23.02 -7.78 20.77
CA GLU A 207 23.24 -7.71 22.22
C GLU A 207 24.31 -8.72 22.67
N HIS A 208 24.27 -9.94 22.11
CA HIS A 208 25.26 -10.98 22.38
C HIS A 208 26.68 -10.60 21.93
N MET A 209 26.79 -9.79 20.87
CA MET A 209 28.04 -9.25 20.34
C MET A 209 28.49 -7.95 21.02
N HIS A 210 27.76 -7.46 22.04
CA HIS A 210 27.95 -6.16 22.69
C HIS A 210 27.98 -4.96 21.73
N LEU A 211 27.38 -5.08 20.54
CA LEU A 211 27.43 -4.06 19.50
C LEU A 211 26.29 -3.03 19.65
N MET A 212 25.14 -3.46 20.16
CA MET A 212 23.96 -2.63 20.31
C MET A 212 23.23 -2.95 21.60
N HIS A 213 22.77 -1.90 22.27
CA HIS A 213 21.93 -1.99 23.47
C HIS A 213 20.60 -1.29 23.19
N PRO A 214 19.47 -1.83 23.68
CA PRO A 214 18.17 -1.17 23.59
C PRO A 214 18.25 0.24 24.15
N VAL A 215 17.62 1.21 23.50
CA VAL A 215 17.62 2.59 23.99
C VAL A 215 16.83 2.66 25.30
N GLU A 216 17.45 3.18 26.35
CA GLU A 216 16.77 3.52 27.59
C GLU A 216 16.09 4.89 27.44
N LEU A 217 14.77 4.90 27.39
CA LEU A 217 13.99 6.14 27.26
C LEU A 217 12.85 6.10 28.28
N PHE A 218 12.72 7.17 29.06
CA PHE A 218 11.77 7.29 30.19
C PHE A 218 11.98 6.26 31.32
N GLY A 219 13.21 5.75 31.50
CA GLY A 219 13.52 4.76 32.53
C GLY A 219 13.03 3.34 32.20
N VAL A 220 12.67 3.09 30.94
CA VAL A 220 12.30 1.78 30.40
C VAL A 220 13.31 1.37 29.34
N THR A 221 13.82 0.14 29.42
CA THR A 221 14.55 -0.53 28.34
C THR A 221 13.56 -0.86 27.25
N TRP A 222 13.67 -0.25 26.05
CA TRP A 222 12.74 -0.52 24.95
C TRP A 222 13.05 -1.83 24.22
N ASN A 223 13.26 -2.91 24.97
CA ASN A 223 13.30 -4.26 24.44
C ASN A 223 11.85 -4.75 24.24
N ARG A 224 11.51 -5.20 23.03
CA ARG A 224 10.14 -5.63 22.70
C ARG A 224 9.64 -6.80 23.56
N MET A 225 10.55 -7.61 24.11
CA MET A 225 10.22 -8.74 24.98
C MET A 225 9.94 -8.32 26.43
N GLU A 226 10.60 -7.27 26.92
CA GLU A 226 10.45 -6.80 28.31
C GLU A 226 9.35 -5.73 28.43
N ALA A 227 9.27 -4.84 27.43
CA ALA A 227 8.38 -3.68 27.43
C ALA A 227 7.05 -3.92 26.69
N VAL A 228 6.44 -5.11 26.84
CA VAL A 228 5.22 -5.49 26.11
C VAL A 228 4.06 -4.53 26.38
N ILE A 229 3.81 -4.19 27.64
CA ILE A 229 2.69 -3.31 28.05
C ILE A 229 2.92 -1.86 27.56
N PRO A 230 4.08 -1.21 27.80
CA PRO A 230 4.36 0.13 27.25
C PRO A 230 4.22 0.19 25.73
N MET A 231 4.71 -0.82 25.01
CA MET A 231 4.57 -0.90 23.56
C MET A 231 3.11 -1.07 23.11
N LEU A 232 2.33 -1.89 23.81
CA LEU A 232 0.89 -2.02 23.53
C LEU A 232 0.17 -0.69 23.69
N ILE A 233 0.47 0.06 24.76
CA ILE A 233 -0.09 1.40 24.97
C ILE A 233 0.35 2.35 23.84
N LEU A 234 1.62 2.34 23.45
CA LEU A 234 2.14 3.17 22.36
C LEU A 234 1.42 2.89 21.04
N VAL A 235 1.26 1.62 20.64
CA VAL A 235 0.58 1.30 19.37
C VAL A 235 -0.91 1.62 19.41
N ILE A 236 -1.56 1.51 20.57
CA ILE A 236 -2.96 1.94 20.75
C ILE A 236 -3.06 3.47 20.62
N ILE A 237 -2.13 4.23 21.18
CA ILE A 237 -2.08 5.70 21.04
C ILE A 237 -1.88 6.07 19.57
N ILE A 238 -0.94 5.43 18.87
CA ILE A 238 -0.72 5.63 17.43
C ILE A 238 -2.00 5.32 16.64
N GLY A 239 -2.67 4.22 16.96
CA GLY A 239 -3.94 3.84 16.36
C GLY A 239 -5.06 4.86 16.60
N ALA A 240 -5.19 5.35 17.83
CA ALA A 240 -6.13 6.41 18.17
C ALA A 240 -5.84 7.67 17.36
N LEU A 241 -4.59 8.15 17.35
CA LEU A 241 -4.17 9.33 16.58
C LEU A 241 -4.47 9.17 15.08
N HIS A 242 -4.18 7.99 14.51
CA HIS A 242 -4.45 7.73 13.10
C HIS A 242 -5.95 7.68 12.78
N VAL A 243 -6.78 7.09 13.66
CA VAL A 243 -8.25 7.12 13.52
C VAL A 243 -8.80 8.54 13.65
N PHE A 244 -8.30 9.34 14.60
CA PHE A 244 -8.70 10.75 14.74
C PHE A 244 -8.29 11.57 13.51
N LEU A 245 -7.12 11.33 12.94
CA LEU A 245 -6.72 11.93 11.68
C LEU A 245 -7.70 11.59 10.55
N GLY A 246 -8.11 10.31 10.46
CA GLY A 246 -9.10 9.86 9.48
C GLY A 246 -10.45 10.54 9.64
N LEU A 247 -10.94 10.68 10.88
CA LEU A 247 -12.16 11.43 11.19
C LEU A 247 -12.02 12.93 10.86
N GLY A 248 -10.86 13.52 11.09
CA GLY A 248 -10.56 14.92 10.73
C GLY A 248 -10.61 15.15 9.22
N ILE A 249 -10.09 14.22 8.41
CA ILE A 249 -10.20 14.28 6.96
C ILE A 249 -11.65 14.06 6.52
N GLY A 250 -12.36 13.14 7.17
CA GLY A 250 -13.79 12.91 6.92
C GLY A 250 -14.62 14.17 7.17
N LEU A 251 -14.27 14.92 8.22
CA LEU A 251 -14.87 16.21 8.53
C LEU A 251 -14.58 17.25 7.44
N TYR A 252 -13.33 17.31 6.94
CA TYR A 252 -12.94 18.19 5.85
C TYR A 252 -13.68 17.86 4.53
N ASN A 253 -13.83 16.57 4.21
CA ASN A 253 -14.61 16.12 3.06
C ASN A 253 -16.10 16.53 3.21
N ALA A 254 -16.69 16.32 4.40
CA ALA A 254 -18.06 16.70 4.69
C ALA A 254 -18.29 18.22 4.56
N TYR A 255 -17.32 19.02 5.01
CA TYR A 255 -17.33 20.47 4.84
C TYR A 255 -17.26 20.89 3.37
N THR A 256 -16.39 20.24 2.59
CA THR A 256 -16.20 20.51 1.15
C THR A 256 -17.46 20.20 0.33
N VAL A 257 -18.22 19.18 0.72
CA VAL A 257 -19.50 18.79 0.10
C VAL A 257 -20.70 19.54 0.73
N ARG A 258 -20.45 20.39 1.75
CA ARG A 258 -21.46 21.16 2.50
C ARG A 258 -22.58 20.31 3.15
N SER A 259 -22.27 19.07 3.52
CA SER A 259 -23.23 18.17 4.19
C SER A 259 -23.20 18.36 5.71
N ARG A 260 -24.17 19.11 6.26
CA ARG A 260 -24.25 19.35 7.72
C ARG A 260 -24.46 18.07 8.53
N LYS A 261 -25.24 17.12 8.00
CA LYS A 261 -25.53 15.85 8.69
C LYS A 261 -24.28 14.99 8.86
N HIS A 262 -23.51 14.83 7.78
CA HIS A 262 -22.26 14.06 7.82
C HIS A 262 -21.20 14.73 8.70
N MET A 263 -21.17 16.07 8.71
CA MET A 263 -20.29 16.83 9.61
C MET A 263 -20.61 16.54 11.09
N ILE A 264 -21.90 16.53 11.46
CA ILE A 264 -22.37 16.22 12.81
C ILE A 264 -22.02 14.77 13.20
N GLU A 265 -22.17 13.82 12.29
CA GLU A 265 -21.79 12.41 12.51
C GLU A 265 -20.30 12.25 12.83
N LYS A 266 -19.41 12.89 12.07
CA LYS A 266 -17.95 12.80 12.31
C LYS A 266 -17.53 13.45 13.63
N ILE A 267 -18.08 14.63 13.94
CA ILE A 267 -17.82 15.31 15.23
C ILE A 267 -18.35 14.47 16.39
N GLY A 268 -19.58 13.94 16.28
CA GLY A 268 -20.17 13.08 17.27
C GLY A 268 -19.32 11.83 17.53
N THR A 269 -18.86 11.17 16.46
CA THR A 269 -18.02 9.97 16.58
C THR A 269 -16.69 10.29 17.27
N ALA A 270 -16.03 11.39 16.90
CA ALA A 270 -14.81 11.83 17.57
C ALA A 270 -15.04 12.15 19.07
N ALA A 271 -16.14 12.83 19.39
CA ALA A 271 -16.51 13.15 20.77
C ALA A 271 -16.81 11.90 21.60
N VAL A 272 -17.46 10.87 21.02
CA VAL A 272 -17.67 9.59 21.71
C VAL A 272 -16.34 8.90 21.99
N LEU A 273 -15.39 8.88 21.04
CA LEU A 273 -14.08 8.27 21.26
C LEU A 273 -13.29 8.99 22.38
N ILE A 274 -13.33 10.32 22.41
CA ILE A 274 -12.71 11.11 23.49
C ILE A 274 -13.39 10.81 24.82
N GLY A 275 -14.74 10.79 24.85
CA GLY A 275 -15.51 10.48 26.05
C GLY A 275 -15.19 9.10 26.62
N LEU A 276 -15.10 8.09 25.74
CA LEU A 276 -14.69 6.74 26.11
C LEU A 276 -13.26 6.71 26.66
N GLY A 277 -12.32 7.41 26.02
CA GLY A 277 -10.94 7.53 26.49
C GLY A 277 -10.83 8.17 27.88
N LEU A 278 -11.58 9.25 28.14
CA LEU A 278 -11.63 9.92 29.44
C LEU A 278 -12.23 9.03 30.53
N CYS A 279 -13.31 8.30 30.22
CA CYS A 279 -13.88 7.32 31.14
C CYS A 279 -12.89 6.22 31.51
N LEU A 280 -12.17 5.67 30.52
CA LEU A 280 -11.15 4.65 30.75
C LEU A 280 -9.98 5.18 31.58
N ALA A 281 -9.48 6.39 31.27
CA ALA A 281 -8.38 7.01 32.00
C ALA A 281 -8.75 7.34 33.46
N GLY A 282 -9.98 7.84 33.68
CA GLY A 282 -10.50 8.09 35.02
C GLY A 282 -10.73 6.82 35.83
N ALA A 283 -11.24 5.75 35.19
CA ALA A 283 -11.47 4.45 35.85
C ALA A 283 -10.17 3.74 36.24
N ALA A 284 -9.13 3.86 35.41
CA ALA A 284 -7.81 3.28 35.67
C ALA A 284 -6.93 4.14 36.60
N ALA A 285 -7.49 5.19 37.23
CA ALA A 285 -6.79 6.13 38.11
C ALA A 285 -5.58 6.85 37.49
N PHE A 286 -5.48 6.87 36.16
CA PHE A 286 -4.46 7.64 35.43
C PHE A 286 -4.80 9.13 35.34
N ALA A 287 -6.07 9.50 35.51
CA ALA A 287 -6.57 10.87 35.45
C ALA A 287 -7.38 11.23 36.71
N PRO A 288 -7.54 12.53 37.03
CA PRO A 288 -8.38 12.96 38.15
C PRO A 288 -9.80 12.40 38.02
N GLY A 289 -10.47 12.08 39.13
CA GLY A 289 -11.85 11.55 39.10
C GLY A 289 -12.87 12.45 38.35
N LEU A 290 -12.55 13.74 38.18
CA LEU A 290 -13.30 14.67 37.33
C LEU A 290 -13.35 14.24 35.85
N ALA A 291 -12.30 13.59 35.34
CA ALA A 291 -12.22 13.12 33.96
C ALA A 291 -13.29 12.06 33.64
N LEU A 292 -13.63 11.20 34.62
CA LEU A 292 -14.68 10.19 34.46
C LEU A 292 -16.05 10.86 34.29
N TRP A 293 -16.37 11.86 35.11
CA TRP A 293 -17.62 12.62 35.01
C TRP A 293 -17.69 13.45 33.72
N ALA A 294 -16.59 14.08 33.33
CA ALA A 294 -16.50 14.80 32.06
C ALA A 294 -16.69 13.86 30.86
N GLY A 295 -16.09 12.67 30.88
CA GLY A 295 -16.26 11.64 29.86
C GLY A 295 -17.72 11.17 29.75
N LEU A 296 -18.36 10.88 30.90
CA LEU A 296 -19.76 10.46 30.93
C LEU A 296 -20.71 11.57 30.42
N ALA A 297 -20.48 12.82 30.80
CA ALA A 297 -21.24 13.97 30.31
C ALA A 297 -21.07 14.15 28.79
N LEU A 298 -19.85 14.00 28.28
CA LEU A 298 -19.56 14.09 26.84
C LEU A 298 -20.26 12.97 26.06
N LEU A 299 -20.25 11.73 26.57
CA LEU A 299 -20.94 10.59 25.95
C LEU A 299 -22.45 10.83 25.87
N LEU A 300 -23.06 11.40 26.91
CA LEU A 300 -24.49 11.69 26.96
C LEU A 300 -24.93 12.66 25.85
N VAL A 301 -24.05 13.58 25.43
CA VAL A 301 -24.32 14.53 24.33
C VAL A 301 -23.90 13.95 22.97
N ALA A 302 -22.76 13.26 22.92
CA ALA A 302 -22.16 12.79 21.67
C ALA A 302 -22.92 11.61 21.03
N ILE A 303 -23.49 10.72 21.84
CA ILE A 303 -24.27 9.58 21.31
C ILE A 303 -25.51 10.07 20.53
N PRO A 304 -26.39 10.92 21.06
CA PRO A 304 -27.50 11.51 20.30
C PRO A 304 -27.06 12.23 19.01
N MET A 305 -25.90 12.90 19.05
CA MET A 305 -25.33 13.60 17.90
C MET A 305 -25.01 12.65 16.75
N VAL A 306 -24.42 11.48 17.04
CA VAL A 306 -24.15 10.42 16.05
C VAL A 306 -25.45 9.90 15.43
N PHE A 307 -26.46 9.62 16.27
CA PHE A 307 -27.77 9.18 15.79
C PHE A 307 -28.46 10.20 14.88
N TYR A 308 -28.39 11.49 15.23
CA TYR A 308 -28.98 12.55 14.41
C TYR A 308 -28.25 12.78 13.08
N GLY A 309 -26.91 12.73 13.10
CA GLY A 309 -26.08 12.98 11.92
C GLY A 309 -26.09 11.83 10.91
N GLY A 310 -25.85 10.60 11.39
CA GLY A 310 -25.61 9.42 10.54
C GLY A 310 -26.68 8.33 10.60
N GLY A 311 -27.67 8.44 11.49
CA GLY A 311 -28.67 7.38 11.69
C GLY A 311 -28.03 6.04 12.04
N THR A 312 -28.45 4.96 11.36
CA THR A 312 -27.88 3.62 11.54
C THR A 312 -26.42 3.50 11.06
N SER A 313 -26.05 4.25 10.01
CA SER A 313 -24.66 4.29 9.51
C SER A 313 -23.71 4.85 10.56
N GLY A 314 -24.11 5.91 11.26
CA GLY A 314 -23.30 6.53 12.31
C GLY A 314 -23.01 5.59 13.48
N VAL A 315 -23.97 4.74 13.86
CA VAL A 315 -23.77 3.73 14.92
C VAL A 315 -22.77 2.67 14.48
N ILE A 316 -22.85 2.20 13.24
CA ILE A 316 -21.90 1.23 12.68
C ILE A 316 -20.50 1.84 12.63
N GLU A 317 -20.38 3.09 12.19
CA GLU A 317 -19.09 3.79 12.16
C GLU A 317 -18.48 3.94 13.56
N LEU A 318 -19.31 4.25 14.57
CA LEU A 318 -18.87 4.37 15.96
C LEU A 318 -18.34 3.04 16.50
N VAL A 319 -19.11 1.96 16.38
CA VAL A 319 -18.68 0.61 16.84
C VAL A 319 -17.42 0.18 16.11
N SER A 320 -17.37 0.43 14.79
CA SER A 320 -16.17 0.19 14.00
C SER A 320 -14.99 1.03 14.49
N ALA A 321 -15.16 2.31 14.85
CA ALA A 321 -14.06 3.17 15.26
C ALA A 321 -13.34 2.66 16.52
N VAL A 322 -14.09 2.15 17.50
CA VAL A 322 -13.50 1.52 18.70
C VAL A 322 -12.72 0.26 18.31
N GLY A 323 -13.30 -0.62 17.49
CA GLY A 323 -12.64 -1.83 17.00
C GLY A 323 -11.40 -1.53 16.13
N ASN A 324 -11.42 -0.42 15.38
CA ASN A 324 -10.32 0.02 14.55
C ASN A 324 -9.11 0.43 15.41
N ILE A 325 -9.31 1.17 16.52
CA ILE A 325 -8.23 1.53 17.45
C ILE A 325 -7.60 0.27 18.06
N MET A 326 -8.43 -0.66 18.53
CA MET A 326 -7.95 -1.93 19.12
C MET A 326 -7.19 -2.79 18.11
N SER A 327 -7.52 -2.70 16.82
CA SER A 327 -6.85 -3.46 15.75
C SER A 327 -5.37 -3.07 15.57
N TYR A 328 -4.93 -1.91 16.07
CA TYR A 328 -3.52 -1.50 16.06
C TYR A 328 -2.64 -2.31 17.02
N ALA A 329 -3.22 -3.00 18.00
CA ALA A 329 -2.49 -3.97 18.82
C ALA A 329 -1.79 -5.05 17.97
N ARG A 330 -2.27 -5.28 16.74
CA ARG A 330 -1.64 -6.15 15.77
C ARG A 330 -0.21 -5.73 15.40
N LEU A 331 0.08 -4.42 15.38
CA LEU A 331 1.44 -3.92 15.12
C LEU A 331 2.45 -4.55 16.09
N MET A 332 2.07 -4.59 17.37
CA MET A 332 2.90 -5.19 18.42
C MET A 332 2.95 -6.72 18.29
N ALA A 333 1.81 -7.38 18.07
CA ALA A 333 1.76 -8.84 17.97
C ALA A 333 2.64 -9.40 16.84
N ILE A 334 2.64 -8.76 15.67
CA ILE A 334 3.46 -9.18 14.52
C ILE A 334 4.94 -8.92 14.79
N GLY A 335 5.27 -7.76 15.38
CA GLY A 335 6.66 -7.45 15.70
C GLY A 335 7.26 -8.40 16.71
N MET A 336 6.53 -8.71 17.79
CA MET A 336 6.96 -9.72 18.76
C MET A 336 7.16 -11.10 18.11
N ALA A 337 6.25 -11.53 17.22
CA ALA A 337 6.39 -12.81 16.55
C ALA A 337 7.68 -12.90 15.70
N SER A 338 8.05 -11.81 15.02
CA SER A 338 9.29 -11.74 14.23
C SER A 338 10.53 -11.78 15.12
N VAL A 339 10.53 -11.11 16.27
CA VAL A 339 11.62 -11.18 17.27
C VAL A 339 11.78 -12.59 17.80
N VAL A 340 10.69 -13.21 18.25
CA VAL A 340 10.73 -14.57 18.81
C VAL A 340 11.28 -15.55 17.77
N LEU A 341 10.88 -15.42 16.51
CA LEU A 341 11.41 -16.28 15.44
C LEU A 341 12.92 -16.05 15.23
N ALA A 342 13.39 -14.81 15.32
CA ALA A 342 14.82 -14.48 15.22
C ALA A 342 15.63 -15.06 16.38
N ILE A 343 15.14 -14.94 17.62
CA ILE A 343 15.79 -15.51 18.80
C ILE A 343 15.87 -17.03 18.68
N VAL A 344 14.78 -17.68 18.24
CA VAL A 344 14.78 -19.13 18.00
C VAL A 344 15.82 -19.49 16.93
N ALA A 345 15.93 -18.73 15.84
CA ALA A 345 16.97 -18.96 14.82
C ALA A 345 18.39 -18.92 15.42
N ASN A 346 18.68 -17.93 16.28
CA ASN A 346 19.97 -17.80 16.96
C ASN A 346 20.24 -18.96 17.92
N GLN A 347 19.22 -19.43 18.65
CA GLN A 347 19.36 -20.61 19.52
C GLN A 347 19.70 -21.87 18.73
N PHE A 348 19.11 -22.07 17.55
CA PHE A 348 19.45 -23.20 16.67
C PHE A 348 20.90 -23.15 16.18
N ALA A 349 21.45 -21.96 15.93
CA ALA A 349 22.86 -21.80 15.58
C ALA A 349 23.80 -22.23 16.72
N GLY A 350 23.43 -21.95 17.97
CA GLY A 350 24.25 -22.23 19.16
C GLY A 350 24.09 -23.64 19.77
N ALA A 351 22.94 -24.30 19.56
CA ALA A 351 22.55 -25.46 20.37
C ALA A 351 22.73 -26.84 19.71
N ILE A 352 23.20 -26.95 18.47
CA ILE A 352 23.29 -28.24 17.76
C ILE A 352 24.73 -28.73 17.74
N GLY A 353 24.99 -29.89 18.37
CA GLY A 353 26.30 -30.57 18.45
C GLY A 353 26.95 -30.96 17.11
N VAL A 354 26.28 -30.67 16.00
CA VAL A 354 26.86 -30.61 14.65
C VAL A 354 26.69 -29.17 14.16
N ALA A 355 27.75 -28.36 14.29
CA ALA A 355 27.74 -26.93 13.99
C ALA A 355 27.15 -26.59 12.60
N VAL A 356 27.36 -27.48 11.61
CA VAL A 356 26.86 -27.32 10.24
C VAL A 356 25.32 -27.36 10.17
N ILE A 357 24.67 -28.26 10.93
CA ILE A 357 23.21 -28.41 10.93
C ILE A 357 22.55 -27.22 11.65
N GLY A 358 23.14 -26.76 12.76
CA GLY A 358 22.67 -25.57 13.48
C GLY A 358 22.72 -24.31 12.64
N ILE A 359 23.85 -24.06 11.96
CA ILE A 359 24.01 -22.89 11.07
C ILE A 359 23.05 -22.96 9.88
N ALA A 360 22.87 -24.14 9.26
CA ALA A 360 21.94 -24.29 8.15
C ALA A 360 20.48 -24.02 8.58
N ALA A 361 20.06 -24.53 9.73
CA ALA A 361 18.73 -24.28 10.28
C ALA A 361 18.52 -22.80 10.63
N ALA A 362 19.51 -22.16 11.27
CA ALA A 362 19.45 -20.74 11.59
C ALA A 362 19.34 -19.87 10.33
N LEU A 363 20.14 -20.14 9.30
CA LEU A 363 20.08 -19.43 8.02
C LEU A 363 18.69 -19.56 7.38
N LEU A 364 18.11 -20.75 7.39
CA LEU A 364 16.76 -21.00 6.88
C LEU A 364 15.71 -20.19 7.66
N LEU A 365 15.80 -20.18 8.99
CA LEU A 365 14.86 -19.43 9.83
C LEU A 365 15.01 -17.91 9.67
N HIS A 366 16.23 -17.39 9.53
CA HIS A 366 16.44 -15.97 9.20
C HIS A 366 15.91 -15.63 7.81
N ALA A 367 16.13 -16.48 6.81
CA ALA A 367 15.58 -16.28 5.46
C ALA A 367 14.04 -16.29 5.49
N LEU A 368 13.44 -17.22 6.23
CA LEU A 368 12.00 -17.24 6.47
C LEU A 368 11.53 -15.97 7.16
N ASN A 369 12.24 -15.49 8.17
CA ASN A 369 11.87 -14.27 8.89
C ASN A 369 11.98 -13.03 8.01
N VAL A 370 12.94 -12.95 7.10
CA VAL A 370 13.00 -11.87 6.08
C VAL A 370 11.78 -11.91 5.18
N VAL A 371 11.43 -13.09 4.65
CA VAL A 371 10.25 -13.24 3.78
C VAL A 371 8.97 -12.85 4.54
N LEU A 372 8.75 -13.42 5.73
CA LEU A 372 7.58 -13.10 6.55
C LEU A 372 7.58 -11.62 6.98
N GLY A 373 8.74 -11.06 7.32
CA GLY A 373 8.94 -9.66 7.67
C GLY A 373 8.69 -8.69 6.51
N MET A 374 8.82 -9.14 5.26
CA MET A 374 8.41 -8.34 4.11
C MET A 374 6.90 -8.45 3.83
N PHE A 375 6.33 -9.66 3.84
CA PHE A 375 4.95 -9.88 3.41
C PHE A 375 3.92 -9.58 4.50
N SER A 376 4.10 -10.13 5.71
CA SER A 376 3.11 -10.04 6.78
C SER A 376 2.91 -8.59 7.25
N PRO A 377 3.97 -7.83 7.61
CA PRO A 377 3.84 -6.41 7.93
C PRO A 377 3.24 -5.57 6.81
N SER A 378 3.56 -5.84 5.54
CA SER A 378 2.98 -5.10 4.40
C SER A 378 1.47 -5.30 4.30
N ILE A 379 0.98 -6.54 4.39
CA ILE A 379 -0.45 -6.85 4.31
C ILE A 379 -1.20 -6.24 5.49
N HIS A 380 -0.63 -6.33 6.69
CA HIS A 380 -1.26 -5.81 7.89
C HIS A 380 -1.22 -4.28 7.96
N ALA A 381 -0.14 -3.64 7.50
CA ALA A 381 -0.11 -2.19 7.32
C ALA A 381 -1.14 -1.75 6.28
N LEU A 382 -1.28 -2.46 5.15
CA LEU A 382 -2.32 -2.18 4.16
C LEU A 382 -3.72 -2.29 4.78
N ARG A 383 -3.97 -3.35 5.57
CA ARG A 383 -5.25 -3.51 6.26
C ARG A 383 -5.57 -2.28 7.09
N LEU A 384 -4.64 -1.85 7.97
CA LEU A 384 -4.79 -0.65 8.81
C LEU A 384 -5.13 0.62 8.01
N HIS A 385 -4.62 0.75 6.80
CA HIS A 385 -4.98 1.87 5.92
C HIS A 385 -6.37 1.67 5.31
N MET A 386 -6.62 0.53 4.67
CA MET A 386 -7.83 0.32 3.87
C MET A 386 -9.10 0.14 4.70
N VAL A 387 -9.00 -0.53 5.85
CA VAL A 387 -10.16 -0.88 6.68
C VAL A 387 -10.29 0.07 7.86
N GLU A 388 -9.19 0.39 8.55
CA GLU A 388 -9.25 1.19 9.77
C GLU A 388 -9.24 2.70 9.50
N PHE A 389 -8.46 3.17 8.51
CA PHE A 389 -8.26 4.59 8.20
C PHE A 389 -9.18 5.11 7.08
N PHE A 390 -9.17 4.46 5.91
CA PHE A 390 -9.92 4.91 4.73
C PHE A 390 -11.43 4.89 4.99
N SER A 391 -11.92 3.92 5.76
CA SER A 391 -13.35 3.83 6.13
C SER A 391 -13.88 5.08 6.83
N LYS A 392 -13.02 5.96 7.35
CA LYS A 392 -13.43 7.20 8.05
C LYS A 392 -13.71 8.37 7.12
N PHE A 393 -13.17 8.39 5.90
CA PHE A 393 -13.30 9.55 5.00
C PHE A 393 -13.39 9.23 3.51
N TYR A 394 -13.07 8.00 3.11
CA TYR A 394 -12.92 7.59 1.72
C TYR A 394 -14.11 6.74 1.30
N HIS A 395 -15.00 7.28 0.46
CA HIS A 395 -16.11 6.51 -0.12
C HIS A 395 -15.70 5.87 -1.45
N GLY A 396 -14.83 6.55 -2.22
CA GLY A 396 -14.37 6.09 -3.51
C GLY A 396 -15.51 5.99 -4.56
N GLY A 397 -15.20 5.35 -5.69
CA GLY A 397 -16.13 5.19 -6.81
C GLY A 397 -16.05 6.32 -7.84
N GLY A 398 -14.97 7.10 -7.85
CA GLY A 398 -14.72 8.05 -8.93
C GLY A 398 -14.21 7.39 -10.21
N LEU A 399 -14.24 8.16 -11.29
CA LEU A 399 -13.68 7.79 -12.59
C LEU A 399 -12.22 8.22 -12.67
N LEU A 400 -11.29 7.34 -13.02
CA LEU A 400 -9.89 7.74 -13.24
C LEU A 400 -9.73 8.49 -14.56
N TYR A 401 -8.91 9.54 -14.56
CA TYR A 401 -8.53 10.26 -15.76
C TYR A 401 -7.65 9.40 -16.66
N LYS A 402 -8.22 8.93 -17.78
CA LYS A 402 -7.52 8.21 -18.83
C LYS A 402 -7.39 9.13 -20.05
N PRO A 403 -6.28 9.88 -20.20
CA PRO A 403 -6.11 10.76 -21.33
C PRO A 403 -6.04 9.95 -22.64
N PHE A 404 -6.58 10.52 -23.71
CA PHE A 404 -6.34 10.01 -25.05
C PHE A 404 -4.85 10.16 -25.37
N ARG A 405 -4.15 9.03 -25.51
CA ARG A 405 -2.71 8.98 -25.80
C ARG A 405 -2.41 7.80 -26.70
N LYS A 406 -1.35 7.92 -27.51
CA LYS A 406 -0.75 6.78 -28.19
C LYS A 406 -0.36 5.73 -27.12
N SER A 407 -0.77 4.49 -27.32
CA SER A 407 -0.39 3.39 -26.42
C SER A 407 1.10 3.12 -26.58
N GLU A 408 1.95 3.74 -25.77
CA GLU A 408 3.27 3.19 -25.50
C GLU A 408 3.06 2.02 -24.54
N LYS A 409 3.11 0.79 -25.04
CA LYS A 409 3.15 -0.37 -24.16
C LYS A 409 4.51 -0.35 -23.46
N GLU A 410 4.47 -0.41 -22.14
CA GLU A 410 5.67 -0.46 -21.30
C GLU A 410 6.39 -1.79 -21.55
N SER A 411 7.59 -1.70 -22.14
CA SER A 411 8.50 -2.84 -22.32
C SER A 411 9.28 -3.20 -21.06
#